data_AF-A0A3Q1GE48-F1
#
_entry.id   AF-A0A3Q1GE48-F1
#
_cell.length_a   1.000
_cell.length_b   1.000
_cell.length_c   1.000
_cell.angle_alpha   90.00
_cell.angle_beta   90.00
_cell.angle_gamma   90.00
#
_symmetry.space_group_name_H-M   'P 1'
#
loop_
_entity.id
_entity.type
_entity.pdbx_description
1 polymer ?
#
loop_
_entity_poly.entity_id
_entity_poly.type
_entity_poly.pdbx_seq_one_letter_code
_entity_poly.pdbx_strand_id
1 'polypeptide(L)'
;KMTKNTTNLTFNSKCYNVRGLNAKVKRAKCLDLLRRKNVDVAFIQETHLKAEDTSCFQNKRYKVVASDCWSSNSRGTVILTKRSLGLEIEKTNEGTSGCIAYLCTSIYGKKIALVSVYAPTVFDPLFFPELTKELLSLLDYELIVGGDMNTVCDPNLDKSTLSVSHTQRAASAALN
;
A
#
# COMPACT_ATOMS: atom_id res chain seq x y z
N LYS A 1 30.26 -14.88 -29.36
CA LYS A 1 29.65 -14.34 -28.12
C LYS A 1 28.21 -13.96 -28.43
N MET A 2 27.23 -14.79 -28.07
CA MET A 2 25.80 -14.44 -28.19
C MET A 2 25.47 -13.48 -27.04
N THR A 3 25.21 -12.22 -27.37
CA THR A 3 24.61 -11.26 -26.45
C THR A 3 23.20 -11.75 -26.13
N LYS A 4 22.99 -12.27 -24.91
CA LYS A 4 21.65 -12.50 -24.38
C LYS A 4 20.95 -11.14 -24.38
N ASN A 5 19.91 -10.99 -25.20
CA ASN A 5 18.95 -9.92 -25.04
C ASN A 5 18.24 -10.14 -23.69
N THR A 6 18.77 -9.53 -22.64
CA THR A 6 18.09 -9.47 -21.35
C THR A 6 16.91 -8.53 -21.51
N THR A 7 15.75 -9.05 -21.87
CA THR A 7 14.49 -8.31 -21.68
C THR A 7 14.39 -7.96 -20.21
N ASN A 8 14.52 -6.67 -19.89
CA ASN A 8 14.30 -6.17 -18.53
C ASN A 8 12.86 -6.47 -18.16
N LEU A 9 12.66 -7.43 -17.24
CA LEU A 9 11.34 -7.75 -16.71
C LEU A 9 10.97 -6.65 -15.70
N THR A 10 9.92 -5.91 -16.01
CA THR A 10 9.40 -4.81 -15.18
C THR A 10 7.93 -5.04 -14.88
N PHE A 11 7.47 -4.58 -13.72
CA PHE A 11 6.05 -4.54 -13.39
C PHE A 11 5.63 -3.12 -13.01
N ASN A 12 4.36 -2.79 -13.24
CA ASN A 12 3.81 -1.48 -12.93
C ASN A 12 3.11 -1.48 -11.57
N SER A 13 3.52 -0.56 -10.69
CA SER A 13 2.84 -0.33 -9.42
C SER A 13 2.04 0.98 -9.41
N LYS A 14 0.94 1.01 -8.64
CA LYS A 14 0.15 2.23 -8.36
C LYS A 14 -0.35 2.26 -6.92
N CYS A 15 -0.47 3.46 -6.38
CA CYS A 15 -1.03 3.71 -5.05
C CYS A 15 -2.31 4.54 -5.19
N TYR A 16 -3.38 4.16 -4.46
CA TYR A 16 -4.66 4.89 -4.45
C TYR A 16 -5.31 4.86 -3.06
N ASN A 17 -5.56 6.04 -2.50
CA ASN A 17 -6.56 6.21 -1.45
C ASN A 17 -7.95 6.24 -2.10
N VAL A 18 -8.83 5.30 -1.72
CA VAL A 18 -10.13 5.11 -2.38
C VAL A 18 -11.32 5.60 -1.56
N ARG A 19 -11.14 6.03 -0.30
CA ARG A 19 -12.20 6.56 0.58
C ARG A 19 -13.43 5.63 0.66
N GLY A 20 -13.20 4.37 0.99
CA GLY A 20 -14.18 3.32 1.22
C GLY A 20 -14.53 2.47 -0.01
N LEU A 21 -14.66 1.17 0.18
CA LEU A 21 -14.98 0.15 -0.84
C LEU A 21 -16.18 -0.72 -0.50
N ASN A 22 -17.02 -0.32 0.46
CA ASN A 22 -18.18 -1.11 0.89
C ASN A 22 -19.23 -1.31 -0.23
N ALA A 23 -19.34 -0.37 -1.18
CA ALA A 23 -20.23 -0.51 -2.33
C ALA A 23 -19.62 -1.43 -3.42
N LYS A 24 -20.35 -2.48 -3.81
CA LYS A 24 -19.94 -3.43 -4.88
C LYS A 24 -19.59 -2.74 -6.20
N VAL A 25 -20.38 -1.72 -6.59
CA VAL A 25 -20.14 -0.93 -7.80
C VAL A 25 -18.79 -0.21 -7.74
N LYS A 26 -18.41 0.33 -6.58
CA LYS A 26 -17.14 1.03 -6.39
C LYS A 26 -15.95 0.07 -6.46
N ARG A 27 -16.07 -1.13 -5.86
CA ARG A 27 -15.07 -2.20 -6.02
C ARG A 27 -14.84 -2.55 -7.49
N ALA A 28 -15.92 -2.76 -8.24
CA ALA A 28 -15.84 -3.07 -9.66
C ALA A 28 -15.15 -1.96 -10.47
N LYS A 29 -15.52 -0.69 -10.24
CA LYS A 29 -14.87 0.47 -10.88
C LYS A 29 -13.39 0.58 -10.54
N CYS A 30 -13.00 0.32 -9.29
CA CYS A 30 -11.62 0.33 -8.86
C CYS A 30 -10.80 -0.76 -9.58
N LEU A 31 -11.27 -2.00 -9.57
CA LEU A 31 -10.60 -3.11 -10.27
C LEU A 31 -10.52 -2.89 -11.79
N ASP A 32 -11.55 -2.26 -12.37
CA ASP A 32 -11.56 -1.87 -13.78
C ASP A 32 -10.55 -0.75 -14.10
N LEU A 33 -10.38 0.23 -13.20
CA LEU A 33 -9.35 1.25 -13.32
C LEU A 33 -7.95 0.63 -13.32
N LEU A 34 -7.67 -0.28 -12.39
CA LEU A 34 -6.39 -1.00 -12.33
C LEU A 34 -6.10 -1.74 -13.64
N ARG A 35 -7.13 -2.42 -14.19
CA ARG A 35 -7.05 -3.11 -15.49
C ARG A 35 -6.71 -2.13 -16.61
N ARG A 36 -7.44 -1.02 -16.73
CA ARG A 36 -7.25 -0.02 -17.79
C ARG A 36 -5.87 0.65 -17.73
N LYS A 37 -5.30 0.75 -16.53
CA LYS A 37 -3.97 1.32 -16.29
C LYS A 37 -2.84 0.27 -16.35
N ASN A 38 -3.14 -0.98 -16.70
CA ASN A 38 -2.22 -2.11 -16.72
C ASN A 38 -1.37 -2.22 -15.43
N VAL A 39 -2.03 -2.10 -14.28
CA VAL A 39 -1.37 -2.19 -12.97
C VAL A 39 -1.12 -3.66 -12.65
N ASP A 40 0.10 -3.98 -12.24
CA ASP A 40 0.51 -5.31 -11.80
C ASP A 40 0.49 -5.42 -10.27
N VAL A 41 0.84 -4.34 -9.55
CA VAL A 41 0.76 -4.23 -8.09
C VAL A 41 0.02 -2.95 -7.70
N ALA A 42 -0.99 -3.04 -6.83
CA ALA A 42 -1.75 -1.89 -6.35
C ALA A 42 -1.73 -1.81 -4.83
N PHE A 43 -1.36 -0.65 -4.31
CA PHE A 43 -1.46 -0.27 -2.89
C PHE A 43 -2.75 0.54 -2.71
N ILE A 44 -3.69 0.06 -1.93
CA ILE A 44 -5.02 0.68 -1.79
C ILE A 44 -5.26 1.04 -0.32
N GLN A 45 -5.48 2.32 -0.03
CA GLN A 45 -5.74 2.85 1.33
C GLN A 45 -7.18 3.33 1.49
N GLU A 46 -7.62 3.50 2.75
CA GLU A 46 -9.00 3.78 3.13
C GLU A 46 -9.98 2.78 2.49
N THR A 47 -9.72 1.48 2.58
CA THR A 47 -10.64 0.48 2.01
C THR A 47 -11.97 0.44 2.76
N HIS A 48 -11.97 0.73 4.07
CA HIS A 48 -13.11 0.62 4.98
C HIS A 48 -13.74 -0.79 4.96
N LEU A 49 -13.00 -1.78 4.50
CA LEU A 49 -13.40 -3.17 4.49
C LEU A 49 -13.04 -3.79 5.83
N LYS A 50 -13.88 -4.69 6.32
CA LYS A 50 -13.52 -5.60 7.40
C LYS A 50 -12.64 -6.72 6.86
N ALA A 51 -11.91 -7.40 7.75
CA ALA A 51 -11.06 -8.54 7.39
C ALA A 51 -11.85 -9.62 6.61
N GLU A 52 -13.06 -9.94 7.05
CA GLU A 52 -13.98 -10.90 6.40
C GLU A 52 -14.40 -10.49 4.98
N ASP A 53 -14.46 -9.18 4.70
CA ASP A 53 -14.93 -8.62 3.43
C ASP A 53 -13.80 -8.40 2.42
N THR A 54 -12.53 -8.55 2.81
CA THR A 54 -11.37 -8.38 1.90
C THR A 54 -11.46 -9.28 0.67
N SER A 55 -12.00 -10.49 0.86
CA SER A 55 -12.24 -11.48 -0.20
C SER A 55 -13.21 -10.98 -1.28
N CYS A 56 -14.04 -9.97 -1.00
CA CYS A 56 -14.95 -9.34 -1.96
C CYS A 56 -14.26 -8.30 -2.86
N PHE A 57 -13.01 -7.92 -2.57
CA PHE A 57 -12.23 -6.95 -3.34
C PHE A 57 -11.16 -7.62 -4.20
N GLN A 58 -11.57 -8.62 -4.97
CA GLN A 58 -10.74 -9.33 -5.94
C GLN A 58 -11.59 -9.88 -7.08
N ASN A 59 -10.96 -10.33 -8.17
CA ASN A 59 -11.66 -10.96 -9.31
C ASN A 59 -10.72 -11.91 -10.08
N LYS A 60 -11.13 -12.39 -11.25
CA LYS A 60 -10.31 -13.29 -12.09
C LYS A 60 -8.96 -12.71 -12.55
N ARG A 61 -8.74 -11.39 -12.44
CA ARG A 61 -7.51 -10.71 -12.85
C ARG A 61 -6.65 -10.27 -11.66
N TYR A 62 -7.26 -9.91 -10.54
CA TYR A 62 -6.57 -9.39 -9.36
C TYR A 62 -6.87 -10.24 -8.13
N LYS A 63 -5.86 -10.43 -7.28
CA LYS A 63 -5.97 -11.07 -5.96
C LYS A 63 -5.51 -10.08 -4.89
N VAL A 64 -6.18 -10.10 -3.75
CA VAL A 64 -5.63 -9.51 -2.51
C VAL A 64 -4.54 -10.45 -2.01
N VAL A 65 -3.37 -9.90 -1.67
CA VAL A 65 -2.23 -10.70 -1.19
C VAL A 65 -1.79 -10.33 0.23
N ALA A 66 -2.14 -9.14 0.69
CA ALA A 66 -1.95 -8.71 2.06
C ALA A 66 -2.99 -7.62 2.37
N SER A 67 -3.39 -7.54 3.64
CA SER A 67 -4.33 -6.56 4.12
C SER A 67 -4.15 -6.32 5.60
N ASP A 68 -4.33 -5.07 6.02
CA ASP A 68 -4.49 -4.68 7.41
C ASP A 68 -5.80 -3.89 7.48
N CYS A 69 -6.76 -4.42 8.22
CA CYS A 69 -8.13 -3.91 8.28
C CYS A 69 -8.45 -3.51 9.72
N TRP A 70 -9.01 -2.32 9.88
CA TRP A 70 -9.49 -1.87 11.18
C TRP A 70 -10.88 -2.48 11.47
N SER A 71 -11.21 -2.67 12.74
CA SER A 71 -12.46 -3.32 13.17
C SER A 71 -13.72 -2.51 12.86
N SER A 72 -13.60 -1.19 12.69
CA SER A 72 -14.68 -0.33 12.23
C SER A 72 -14.61 -0.10 10.72
N ASN A 73 -15.70 0.40 10.12
CA ASN A 73 -15.77 0.77 8.68
C ASN A 73 -14.97 2.05 8.37
N SER A 74 -13.72 2.13 8.85
CA SER A 74 -12.77 3.22 8.65
C SER A 74 -11.37 2.65 8.44
N ARG A 75 -10.45 3.45 7.91
CA ARG A 75 -9.06 3.02 7.62
C ARG A 75 -9.04 1.75 6.73
N GLY A 76 -7.94 1.02 6.76
CA GLY A 76 -7.78 -0.22 6.04
C GLY A 76 -6.91 -0.03 4.81
N THR A 77 -5.92 -0.89 4.69
CA THR A 77 -4.93 -0.87 3.62
C THR A 77 -4.77 -2.27 3.04
N VAL A 78 -4.70 -2.37 1.71
CA VAL A 78 -4.70 -3.65 0.99
C VAL A 78 -3.68 -3.60 -0.14
N ILE A 79 -2.97 -4.70 -0.34
CA ILE A 79 -2.13 -4.94 -1.51
C ILE A 79 -2.87 -5.88 -2.46
N LEU A 80 -3.13 -5.41 -3.68
CA LEU A 80 -3.59 -6.27 -4.77
C LEU A 80 -2.45 -6.54 -5.75
N THR A 81 -2.45 -7.74 -6.29
CA THR A 81 -1.58 -8.10 -7.40
C THR A 81 -2.38 -8.69 -8.54
N LYS A 82 -1.92 -8.45 -9.76
CA LYS A 82 -2.42 -9.12 -10.95
C LYS A 82 -2.07 -10.60 -10.83
N ARG A 83 -3.05 -11.48 -11.02
CA ARG A 83 -2.88 -12.93 -10.83
C ARG A 83 -1.84 -13.56 -11.75
N SER A 84 -1.58 -12.94 -12.90
CA SER A 84 -0.54 -13.37 -13.84
C SER A 84 0.87 -12.95 -13.42
N LEU A 85 1.02 -12.11 -12.39
CA LEU A 85 2.31 -11.78 -11.83
C LEU A 85 2.82 -12.98 -11.03
N GLY A 86 3.95 -13.55 -11.45
CA GLY A 86 4.62 -14.63 -10.73
C GLY A 86 5.12 -14.12 -9.39
N LEU A 87 4.51 -14.59 -8.31
CA LEU A 87 4.81 -14.23 -6.93
C LEU A 87 5.10 -15.51 -6.15
N GLU A 88 6.25 -15.56 -5.49
CA GLU A 88 6.56 -16.57 -4.49
C GLU A 88 6.43 -15.90 -3.13
N ILE A 89 5.39 -16.25 -2.37
CA ILE A 89 5.08 -15.60 -1.08
C ILE A 89 6.02 -16.18 -0.02
N GLU A 90 6.83 -15.31 0.59
CA GLU A 90 7.75 -15.69 1.68
C GLU A 90 7.16 -15.36 3.04
N LYS A 91 6.61 -14.14 3.19
CA LYS A 91 6.07 -13.64 4.45
C LYS A 91 5.00 -12.57 4.20
N THR A 92 3.97 -12.54 5.02
CA THR A 92 2.99 -11.44 5.09
C THR A 92 2.89 -10.96 6.53
N ASN A 93 2.36 -9.77 6.75
CA ASN A 93 1.90 -9.40 8.10
C ASN A 93 0.41 -9.63 8.28
N GLU A 94 0.05 -9.78 9.54
CA GLU A 94 -1.33 -9.71 10.02
C GLU A 94 -1.39 -8.50 10.95
N GLY A 95 -2.03 -7.44 10.48
CA GLY A 95 -2.28 -6.24 11.26
C GLY A 95 -3.76 -6.10 11.58
N THR A 96 -4.05 -5.43 12.69
CA THR A 96 -5.42 -5.01 13.04
C THR A 96 -5.55 -3.50 13.16
N SER A 97 -4.49 -2.74 12.82
CA SER A 97 -4.42 -1.27 12.94
C SER A 97 -5.12 -0.53 11.80
N GLY A 98 -5.29 -1.21 10.66
CA GLY A 98 -5.77 -0.63 9.41
C GLY A 98 -4.75 0.25 8.69
N CYS A 99 -3.46 0.21 9.09
CA CYS A 99 -2.47 1.20 8.69
C CYS A 99 -1.29 0.61 7.91
N ILE A 100 -0.87 -0.63 8.16
CA ILE A 100 0.32 -1.22 7.51
C ILE A 100 0.00 -2.64 7.04
N ALA A 101 0.04 -2.87 5.73
CA ALA A 101 0.02 -4.21 5.14
C ALA A 101 1.31 -4.43 4.35
N TYR A 102 1.95 -5.60 4.49
CA TYR A 102 3.09 -5.97 3.67
C TYR A 102 3.09 -7.43 3.22
N LEU A 103 3.77 -7.65 2.10
CA LEU A 103 4.10 -8.94 1.52
C LEU A 103 5.59 -8.94 1.14
N CYS A 104 6.36 -9.87 1.69
CA CYS A 104 7.67 -10.27 1.21
C CYS A 104 7.51 -11.37 0.17
N THR A 105 8.08 -11.16 -1.01
CA THR A 105 7.92 -12.07 -2.14
C THR A 105 9.11 -12.04 -3.09
N SER A 106 9.28 -13.09 -3.89
CA SER A 106 10.16 -13.06 -5.06
C SER A 106 9.36 -12.73 -6.33
N ILE A 107 9.81 -11.72 -7.08
CA ILE A 107 9.30 -11.37 -8.41
C ILE A 107 10.49 -11.33 -9.36
N TYR A 108 10.43 -12.12 -10.45
CA TYR A 108 11.53 -12.24 -11.43
C TYR A 108 12.89 -12.59 -10.80
N GLY A 109 12.88 -13.39 -9.72
CA GLY A 109 14.09 -13.83 -9.01
C GLY A 109 14.67 -12.78 -8.05
N LYS A 110 13.96 -11.66 -7.81
CA LYS A 110 14.35 -10.63 -6.84
C LYS A 110 13.45 -10.64 -5.62
N LYS A 111 14.05 -10.62 -4.43
CA LYS A 111 13.37 -10.46 -3.15
C LYS A 111 12.88 -9.02 -2.99
N ILE A 112 11.56 -8.85 -2.92
CA ILE A 112 10.88 -7.56 -2.81
C ILE A 112 9.91 -7.60 -1.63
N ALA A 113 9.87 -6.52 -0.86
CA ALA A 113 8.86 -6.27 0.14
C ALA A 113 7.92 -5.17 -0.37
N LEU A 114 6.68 -5.56 -0.66
CA LEU A 114 5.60 -4.65 -1.03
C LEU A 114 4.93 -4.17 0.27
N VAL A 115 4.93 -2.87 0.54
CA VAL A 115 4.38 -2.29 1.77
C VAL A 115 3.33 -1.24 1.42
N SER A 116 2.09 -1.43 1.89
CA SER A 116 0.99 -0.48 1.76
C SER A 116 0.77 0.26 3.08
N VAL A 117 0.91 1.58 3.08
CA VAL A 117 0.85 2.40 4.29
C VAL A 117 -0.31 3.38 4.25
N TYR A 118 -1.04 3.49 5.35
CA TYR A 118 -2.02 4.55 5.60
C TYR A 118 -1.75 5.16 6.97
N ALA A 119 -1.23 6.39 6.99
CA ALA A 119 -1.00 7.10 8.25
C ALA A 119 -2.34 7.63 8.80
N PRO A 120 -2.57 7.55 10.11
CA PRO A 120 -3.76 8.12 10.73
C PRO A 120 -3.92 9.63 10.45
N THR A 121 -5.14 10.07 10.15
CA THR A 121 -5.45 11.50 9.95
C THR A 121 -5.29 12.30 11.25
N VAL A 122 -5.58 11.66 12.39
CA VAL A 122 -5.26 12.20 13.72
C VAL A 122 -3.85 11.74 14.07
N PHE A 123 -2.99 12.69 14.39
CA PHE A 123 -1.58 12.45 14.69
C PHE A 123 -1.46 11.43 15.82
N ASP A 124 -0.67 10.40 15.53
CA ASP A 124 -0.28 9.37 16.46
C ASP A 124 1.25 9.40 16.55
N PRO A 125 1.82 9.77 17.72
CA PRO A 125 3.25 9.88 17.88
C PRO A 125 3.98 8.53 17.77
N LEU A 126 3.25 7.40 17.88
CA LEU A 126 3.83 6.06 17.79
C LEU A 126 3.89 5.54 16.36
N PHE A 127 3.05 6.08 15.45
CA PHE A 127 2.88 5.53 14.12
C PHE A 127 4.17 5.51 13.28
N PHE A 128 4.88 6.65 13.17
CA PHE A 128 6.12 6.71 12.36
C PHE A 128 7.27 5.91 12.96
N PRO A 129 7.50 5.92 14.29
CA PRO A 129 8.44 5.00 14.93
C PRO A 129 8.12 3.52 14.67
N GLU A 130 6.86 3.11 14.77
CA GLU A 130 6.42 1.74 14.49
C GLU A 130 6.60 1.38 13.02
N LEU A 131 6.21 2.26 12.10
CA LEU A 131 6.42 2.09 10.67
C LEU A 131 7.92 1.92 10.36
N THR A 132 8.77 2.75 10.96
CA THR A 132 10.23 2.67 10.77
C THR A 132 10.77 1.33 11.26
N LYS A 133 10.34 0.88 12.44
CA LYS A 133 10.71 -0.43 12.99
C LYS A 133 10.29 -1.56 12.05
N GLU A 134 9.07 -1.53 11.52
CA GLU A 134 8.60 -2.53 10.55
C GLU A 134 9.44 -2.51 9.28
N LEU A 135 9.71 -1.35 8.69
CA LEU A 135 10.53 -1.23 7.47
C LEU A 135 11.96 -1.71 7.69
N LEU A 136 12.58 -1.41 8.84
CA LEU A 136 13.91 -1.89 9.21
C LEU A 136 13.97 -3.41 9.40
N SER A 137 12.84 -4.06 9.71
CA SER A 137 12.76 -5.53 9.76
C SER A 137 12.77 -6.20 8.38
N LEU A 138 12.67 -5.41 7.30
CA LEU A 138 12.53 -5.88 5.92
C LEU A 138 13.75 -5.52 5.05
N LEU A 139 14.89 -5.18 5.65
CA LEU A 139 16.09 -4.73 4.94
C LEU A 139 16.73 -5.79 4.01
N ASP A 140 16.40 -7.07 4.20
CA ASP A 140 16.84 -8.16 3.31
C ASP A 140 16.09 -8.17 1.95
N TYR A 141 15.15 -7.25 1.75
CA TYR A 141 14.31 -7.14 0.55
C TYR A 141 14.46 -5.76 -0.11
N GLU A 142 14.31 -5.70 -1.44
CA GLU A 142 14.07 -4.42 -2.12
C GLU A 142 12.69 -3.88 -1.69
N LEU A 143 12.65 -2.71 -1.04
CA LEU A 143 11.41 -2.12 -0.52
C LEU A 143 10.66 -1.33 -1.59
N ILE A 144 9.37 -1.62 -1.74
CA ILE A 144 8.43 -0.78 -2.48
C ILE A 144 7.31 -0.38 -1.54
N VAL A 145 7.38 0.87 -1.10
CA VAL A 145 6.40 1.46 -0.19
C VAL A 145 5.45 2.34 -0.99
N GLY A 146 4.16 2.00 -0.97
CA GLY A 146 3.09 2.83 -1.51
C GLY A 146 2.14 3.21 -0.38
N GLY A 147 1.86 4.50 -0.20
CA GLY A 147 0.95 4.88 0.86
C GLY A 147 0.41 6.29 0.78
N ASP A 148 -0.49 6.56 1.71
CA ASP A 148 -0.95 7.90 2.06
C ASP A 148 -0.42 8.20 3.46
N MET A 149 0.56 9.09 3.53
CA MET A 149 1.24 9.40 4.78
C MET A 149 0.53 10.50 5.59
N ASN A 150 -0.56 11.08 5.08
CA ASN A 150 -1.29 12.20 5.71
C ASN A 150 -0.39 13.34 6.22
N THR A 151 0.79 13.48 5.62
CA THR A 151 1.84 14.41 5.99
C THR A 151 2.57 14.88 4.74
N VAL A 152 3.38 15.91 4.91
CA VAL A 152 4.26 16.47 3.88
C VAL A 152 5.69 16.52 4.43
N CYS A 153 6.70 16.46 3.57
CA CYS A 153 8.10 16.46 4.02
C CYS A 153 8.49 17.85 4.52
N ASP A 154 8.19 18.88 3.73
CA ASP A 154 8.35 20.28 4.10
C ASP A 154 7.01 21.02 3.96
N PRO A 155 6.36 21.42 5.08
CA PRO A 155 5.10 22.15 5.02
C PRO A 155 5.14 23.50 4.30
N ASN A 156 6.32 24.10 4.11
CA ASN A 156 6.49 25.37 3.41
C ASN A 156 6.67 25.17 1.89
N LEU A 157 7.26 24.05 1.47
CA LEU A 157 7.54 23.77 0.05
C LEU A 157 6.47 22.89 -0.60
N ASP A 158 5.96 21.90 0.14
CA ASP A 158 5.11 20.83 -0.39
C ASP A 158 3.61 21.13 -0.29
N LYS A 159 3.25 22.37 0.07
CA LYS A 159 1.86 22.79 0.20
C LYS A 159 1.55 24.03 -0.62
N SER A 160 0.43 23.94 -1.34
CA SER A 160 -0.17 25.08 -2.03
C SER A 160 -0.75 26.13 -1.07
N THR A 161 -1.00 25.75 0.19
CA THR A 161 -1.55 26.64 1.22
C THR A 161 -0.68 26.64 2.47
N LEU A 162 -0.36 27.82 2.99
CA LEU A 162 0.38 27.98 4.24
C LEU A 162 -0.41 27.52 5.48
N SER A 163 -1.72 27.27 5.35
CA SER A 163 -2.51 26.71 6.45
C SER A 163 -2.17 25.24 6.67
N VAL A 164 -1.52 24.95 7.81
CA VAL A 164 -1.21 23.60 8.25
C VAL A 164 -1.89 23.37 9.59
N SER A 165 -2.74 22.33 9.65
CA SER A 165 -3.37 21.92 10.91
C SER A 165 -2.27 21.56 11.92
N HIS A 166 -2.60 21.69 13.21
CA HIS A 166 -1.66 21.31 14.27
C HIS A 166 -1.22 19.85 14.13
N THR A 167 -2.18 18.98 13.82
CA THR A 167 -1.99 17.55 13.57
C THR A 167 -1.01 17.27 12.43
N GLN A 168 -1.15 17.96 11.31
CA GLN A 168 -0.28 17.74 10.16
C GLN A 168 1.13 18.28 10.41
N ARG A 169 1.26 19.41 11.12
CA ARG A 169 2.57 19.92 11.55
C ARG A 169 3.31 18.91 12.43
N ALA A 170 2.62 18.31 13.40
CA ALA A 170 3.19 17.27 14.25
C ALA A 170 3.60 16.02 13.45
N ALA A 171 2.76 15.58 12.52
CA ALA A 171 3.06 14.46 11.63
C ALA A 171 4.28 14.74 10.73
N SER A 172 4.42 15.96 10.19
CA SER A 172 5.57 16.35 9.34
C SER A 172 6.86 16.46 10.15
N ALA A 173 6.78 16.92 11.40
CA ALA A 173 7.93 16.94 12.29
C ALA A 173 8.40 15.52 12.66
N ALA A 174 7.48 14.58 12.86
CA ALA A 174 7.80 13.19 13.22
C ALA A 174 8.32 12.34 12.03
N LEU A 175 8.12 12.80 10.80
CA LEU A 175 8.65 12.15 9.59
C LEU A 175 10.15 12.43 9.39
N ASN A 176 10.62 13.58 9.88
CA ASN A 176 12.00 14.06 9.73
C ASN A 176 12.86 13.70 10.95
#